data_AF-A0A7S2K140-F1
#
_entry.id   AF-A0A7S2K140-F1
#
_cell.length_a   1.000
_cell.length_b   1.000
_cell.length_c   1.000
_cell.angle_alpha   90.00
_cell.angle_beta   90.00
_cell.angle_gamma   90.00
#
_symmetry.space_group_name_H-M   'P 1'
#
loop_
_entity.id
_entity.type
_entity.pdbx_description
1 polymer ?
#
loop_
_entity_poly.entity_id
_entity_poly.type
_entity_poly.pdbx_seq_one_letter_code
_entity_poly.pdbx_strand_id
1 'polypeptide(L)'
;TYSNELAFQTVEKELDIKFSEVFELLQTEPVAAASIGQVYKARLKSNGDIVALKIQRPNCEDVIALDLYVLRWWSGVANAIVTLLNRDINVQSIIDDFGELIYRELDYVAEAANAQRFNELYAGVTDVFVPKVYSELTTSKVLTMEWVDGFRLTDSASLEAYNLDRKKLVDILVQCSLRQILENGFFHADPHAGNLLACED
;
A
#
# COMPACT_ATOMS: atom_id res chain seq x y z
N THR A 1 0.72 -5.44 15.86
CA THR A 1 0.83 -6.63 15.00
C THR A 1 -0.11 -7.69 15.51
N TYR A 2 -0.66 -8.53 14.64
CA TYR A 2 -1.49 -9.69 15.00
C TYR A 2 -0.73 -10.97 14.66
N SER A 3 -1.22 -12.12 15.13
CA SER A 3 -0.53 -13.39 14.95
C SER A 3 -0.63 -13.88 13.50
N ASN A 4 0.38 -14.61 13.04
CA ASN A 4 0.42 -15.15 11.69
C ASN A 4 -0.74 -16.11 11.44
N GLU A 5 -1.15 -16.88 12.45
CA GLU A 5 -2.31 -17.79 12.33
C GLU A 5 -3.57 -17.00 11.96
N LEU A 6 -3.78 -15.84 12.59
CA LEU A 6 -4.94 -15.01 12.33
C LEU A 6 -4.87 -14.34 10.93
N ALA A 7 -3.66 -14.00 10.48
CA ALA A 7 -3.42 -13.53 9.11
C ALA A 7 -3.79 -14.60 8.08
N PHE A 8 -3.28 -15.82 8.26
CA PHE A 8 -3.50 -16.91 7.33
C PHE A 8 -4.97 -17.36 7.33
N GLN A 9 -5.65 -17.33 8.48
CA GLN A 9 -7.10 -17.55 8.55
C GLN A 9 -7.90 -16.54 7.71
N THR A 10 -7.44 -15.28 7.63
CA THR A 10 -8.07 -14.27 6.77
C THR A 10 -7.89 -14.65 5.30
N VAL A 11 -6.68 -15.08 4.91
CA VAL A 11 -6.42 -15.56 3.55
C VAL A 11 -7.30 -16.77 3.20
N GLU A 12 -7.39 -17.74 4.10
CA GLU A 12 -8.19 -18.95 3.90
C GLU A 12 -9.68 -18.65 3.74
N LYS A 13 -10.19 -17.69 4.52
CA LYS A 13 -11.59 -17.26 4.44
C LYS A 13 -11.88 -16.49 3.15
N GLU A 14 -10.95 -15.64 2.72
CA GLU A 14 -11.13 -14.77 1.55
C GLU A 14 -10.97 -15.52 0.23
N LEU A 15 -10.04 -16.47 0.16
CA LEU A 15 -9.77 -17.26 -1.04
C LEU A 15 -10.54 -18.58 -1.10
N ASP A 16 -11.19 -19.00 -0.01
CA ASP A 16 -11.84 -20.31 0.15
C ASP A 16 -10.90 -21.51 -0.14
N ILE A 17 -9.60 -21.32 0.13
CA ILE A 17 -8.53 -22.30 -0.10
C ILE A 17 -7.55 -22.25 1.08
N LYS A 18 -6.97 -23.39 1.47
CA LYS A 18 -5.97 -23.41 2.54
C LYS A 18 -4.72 -22.64 2.15
N PHE A 19 -4.20 -21.84 3.08
CA PHE A 19 -3.00 -21.03 2.85
C PHE A 19 -1.84 -21.89 2.37
N SER A 20 -1.64 -23.03 3.05
CA SER A 20 -0.57 -23.98 2.75
C SER A 20 -0.70 -24.72 1.41
N GLU A 21 -1.85 -24.67 0.73
CA GLU A 21 -2.03 -25.27 -0.59
C GLU A 21 -1.56 -24.34 -1.71
N VAL A 22 -1.63 -23.02 -1.50
CA VAL A 22 -1.29 -21.99 -2.49
C VAL A 22 0.09 -21.40 -2.23
N PHE A 23 0.41 -21.12 -0.97
CA PHE A 23 1.59 -20.37 -0.57
C PHE A 23 2.58 -21.22 0.22
N GLU A 24 3.86 -21.01 -0.05
CA GLU A 24 4.98 -21.42 0.79
C GLU A 24 5.62 -20.17 1.39
N LEU A 25 5.57 -20.04 2.71
CA LEU A 25 6.11 -18.87 3.39
C LEU A 25 7.64 -18.90 3.39
N LEU A 26 8.29 -17.82 2.94
CA LEU A 26 9.76 -17.75 2.89
C LEU A 26 10.38 -17.22 4.18
N GLN A 27 9.60 -16.52 5.01
CA GLN A 27 10.03 -15.96 6.29
C GLN A 27 8.88 -16.06 7.30
N THR A 28 9.18 -16.54 8.51
CA THR A 28 8.15 -16.72 9.55
C THR A 28 7.53 -15.40 9.98
N GLU A 29 8.32 -14.34 10.09
CA GLU A 29 7.85 -13.01 10.49
C GLU A 29 7.41 -12.19 9.27
N PRO A 30 6.39 -11.32 9.41
CA PRO A 30 6.01 -10.39 8.35
C PRO A 30 7.16 -9.44 8.04
N VAL A 31 7.38 -9.16 6.75
CA VAL A 31 8.44 -8.26 6.29
C VAL A 31 8.14 -6.82 6.68
N ALA A 32 6.85 -6.46 6.67
CA ALA A 32 6.38 -5.16 7.11
C ALA A 32 5.04 -5.29 7.83
N ALA A 33 4.84 -4.45 8.84
CA ALA A 33 3.54 -4.21 9.44
C ALA A 33 3.18 -2.75 9.17
N ALA A 34 2.09 -2.54 8.43
CA ALA A 34 1.51 -1.22 8.18
C ALA A 34 0.32 -0.99 9.13
N SER A 35 -0.28 0.20 9.05
CA SER A 35 -1.44 0.61 9.85
C SER A 35 -2.65 -0.34 9.71
N ILE A 36 -2.90 -0.82 8.49
CA ILE A 36 -4.10 -1.57 8.10
C ILE A 36 -3.85 -3.06 7.80
N GLY A 37 -2.61 -3.53 7.84
CA GLY A 37 -2.28 -4.91 7.48
C GLY A 37 -0.81 -5.31 7.67
N GLN A 38 -0.49 -6.56 7.35
CA GLN A 38 0.86 -7.12 7.37
C GLN A 38 1.24 -7.62 5.98
N VAL A 39 2.51 -7.49 5.62
CA VAL A 39 3.06 -7.98 4.34
C VAL A 39 3.98 -9.18 4.60
N TYR A 40 3.73 -10.26 3.89
CA TYR A 40 4.50 -11.50 3.95
C TYR A 40 5.22 -11.75 2.62
N LYS A 41 6.44 -12.28 2.68
CA LYS A 41 7.16 -12.79 1.50
C LYS A 41 6.87 -14.28 1.38
N ALA A 42 6.23 -14.67 0.30
CA ALA A 42 5.83 -16.06 0.03
C ALA A 42 6.21 -16.49 -1.39
N ARG A 43 6.18 -17.80 -1.62
CA ARG A 43 6.33 -18.42 -2.93
C ARG A 43 5.00 -19.05 -3.33
N LEU A 44 4.57 -18.82 -4.57
CA LEU A 44 3.42 -19.51 -5.15
C LEU A 44 3.79 -20.95 -5.49
N LYS A 45 3.00 -21.91 -5.00
CA LYS A 45 3.24 -23.34 -5.28
C LYS A 45 2.90 -23.75 -6.72
N SER A 46 2.08 -22.97 -7.40
CA SER A 46 1.62 -23.25 -8.78
C SER A 46 2.73 -23.08 -9.81
N ASN A 47 3.56 -22.05 -9.67
CA ASN A 47 4.58 -21.68 -10.67
C ASN A 47 5.96 -21.34 -10.07
N GLY A 48 6.07 -21.22 -8.74
CA GLY A 48 7.32 -20.92 -8.04
C GLY A 48 7.65 -19.44 -7.90
N ASP A 49 6.77 -18.54 -8.36
CA ASP A 49 6.96 -17.08 -8.29
C ASP A 49 7.07 -16.60 -6.84
N ILE A 50 7.87 -15.56 -6.61
CA ILE A 50 7.95 -14.90 -5.30
C ILE A 50 6.97 -13.75 -5.27
N VAL A 51 6.15 -13.70 -4.23
CA VAL A 51 5.08 -12.71 -4.06
C VAL A 51 5.17 -11.99 -2.72
N ALA A 52 4.79 -10.72 -2.74
CA ALA A 52 4.40 -9.96 -1.57
C ALA A 52 2.89 -10.16 -1.33
N LEU A 53 2.55 -10.71 -0.17
CA LEU A 53 1.19 -10.95 0.26
C LEU A 53 0.82 -9.96 1.36
N LYS A 54 0.05 -8.94 1.00
CA LYS A 54 -0.49 -7.93 1.94
C LYS A 54 -1.83 -8.42 2.44
N ILE A 55 -1.91 -8.70 3.74
CA ILE A 55 -3.10 -9.23 4.41
C ILE A 55 -3.65 -8.12 5.31
N GLN A 56 -4.93 -7.80 5.17
CA GLN A 56 -5.58 -6.81 6.01
C GLN A 56 -5.72 -7.33 7.45
N ARG A 57 -5.63 -6.41 8.42
CA ARG A 57 -5.90 -6.74 9.81
C ARG A 57 -7.35 -7.24 9.96
N PRO A 58 -7.60 -8.33 10.70
CA PRO A 58 -8.96 -8.75 11.02
C PRO A 58 -9.72 -7.65 11.76
N ASN A 59 -10.99 -7.47 11.40
CA ASN A 59 -11.89 -6.44 11.95
C ASN A 59 -11.36 -5.00 11.80
N CYS A 60 -10.51 -4.74 10.81
CA CYS A 60 -9.94 -3.40 10.59
C CYS A 60 -11.03 -2.35 10.29
N GLU A 61 -12.02 -2.71 9.48
CA GLU A 61 -13.17 -1.85 9.14
C GLU A 61 -13.91 -1.37 10.40
N ASP A 62 -14.21 -2.27 11.35
CA ASP A 62 -14.93 -1.94 12.58
C ASP A 62 -14.12 -0.99 13.49
N VAL A 63 -12.81 -1.25 13.60
CA VAL A 63 -11.91 -0.40 14.39
C VAL A 63 -11.84 1.00 13.78
N ILE A 64 -11.67 1.10 12.47
CA ILE A 64 -11.62 2.38 11.76
C ILE A 64 -12.94 3.12 11.85
N ALA A 65 -14.07 2.42 11.70
CA ALA A 65 -15.39 3.01 11.85
C ALA A 65 -15.58 3.64 13.24
N LEU A 66 -15.14 2.94 14.29
CA LEU A 66 -15.18 3.45 15.66
C LEU A 66 -14.25 4.65 15.86
N ASP A 67 -13.04 4.60 15.33
CA ASP A 67 -12.07 5.69 15.43
C ASP A 67 -12.59 6.96 14.72
N LEU A 68 -13.14 6.82 13.50
CA LEU A 68 -13.75 7.92 12.76
C LEU A 68 -14.97 8.49 13.48
N TYR A 69 -15.81 7.63 14.08
CA TYR A 69 -16.94 8.08 14.89
C TYR A 69 -16.48 8.93 16.09
N VAL A 70 -15.47 8.49 16.82
CA VAL A 70 -14.91 9.21 17.97
C VAL A 70 -14.26 10.53 17.52
N LEU A 71 -13.47 10.51 16.45
CA LEU A 71 -12.84 11.72 15.89
C LEU A 71 -13.89 12.74 15.43
N ARG A 72 -14.93 12.29 14.74
CA ARG A 72 -16.04 13.14 14.31
C ARG A 72 -16.77 13.74 15.50
N TRP A 73 -16.98 12.98 16.57
CA TRP A 73 -17.58 13.50 17.80
C TRP A 73 -16.72 14.62 18.44
N TRP A 74 -15.41 14.38 18.61
CA TRP A 74 -14.47 15.38 19.15
C TRP A 74 -14.30 16.59 18.25
N SER A 75 -14.41 16.43 16.93
CA SER A 75 -14.33 17.54 15.98
C SER A 75 -15.46 18.57 16.19
N GLY A 76 -16.62 18.16 16.72
CA GLY A 76 -17.69 19.08 17.12
C GLY A 76 -17.27 20.00 18.27
N VAL A 77 -16.52 19.47 19.24
CA VAL A 77 -15.94 20.26 20.34
C VAL A 77 -14.82 21.18 19.82
N ALA A 78 -13.96 20.67 18.92
CA ALA A 78 -12.89 21.44 18.31
C ALA A 78 -13.43 22.61 17.46
N ASN A 79 -14.50 22.39 16.68
CA ASN A 79 -15.16 23.44 15.90
C ASN A 79 -15.66 24.59 16.80
N ALA A 80 -16.18 24.29 17.99
CA ALA A 80 -16.59 25.32 18.95
C ALA A 80 -15.40 26.18 19.43
N ILE A 81 -14.23 25.55 19.65
CA ILE A 81 -12.99 26.24 20.05
C ILE A 81 -12.41 27.07 18.89
N VAL A 82 -12.38 26.52 17.67
CA VAL A 82 -11.89 27.18 16.46
C VAL A 82 -12.74 28.40 16.12
N THR A 83 -14.07 28.29 16.27
CA THR A 83 -15.00 29.42 16.13
C THR A 83 -14.71 30.51 17.15
N LEU A 84 -14.42 30.13 18.41
CA LEU A 84 -14.03 31.07 19.47
C LEU A 84 -12.69 31.77 19.20
N LEU A 85 -11.82 31.17 18.39
CA LEU A 85 -10.55 31.73 17.93
C LEU A 85 -10.67 32.52 16.62
N ASN A 86 -11.88 32.77 16.10
CA ASN A 86 -12.16 33.45 14.83
C ASN A 86 -11.42 32.83 13.62
N ARG A 87 -11.28 31.50 13.59
CA ARG A 87 -10.75 30.79 12.43
C ARG A 87 -11.86 30.08 11.68
N ASP A 88 -11.85 30.17 10.36
CA ASP A 88 -12.81 29.52 9.48
C ASP A 88 -12.26 28.15 9.04
N ILE A 89 -12.27 27.18 9.95
CA ILE A 89 -11.82 25.81 9.70
C ILE A 89 -12.96 24.87 10.07
N ASN A 90 -13.46 24.12 9.10
CA ASN A 90 -14.42 23.06 9.35
C ASN A 90 -13.69 21.74 9.63
N VAL A 91 -13.40 21.48 10.91
CA VAL A 91 -12.69 20.27 11.34
C VAL A 91 -13.49 19.01 11.00
N GLN A 92 -14.82 19.07 11.00
CA GLN A 92 -15.67 17.93 10.61
C GLN A 92 -15.47 17.53 9.15
N SER A 93 -15.40 18.50 8.23
CA SER A 93 -15.14 18.22 6.82
C SER A 93 -13.80 17.52 6.63
N ILE A 94 -12.77 17.94 7.35
CA ILE A 94 -11.43 17.32 7.30
C ILE A 94 -11.48 15.86 7.77
N ILE A 95 -12.23 15.57 8.84
CA ILE A 95 -12.41 14.19 9.32
C ILE A 95 -13.19 13.35 8.32
N ASP A 96 -14.18 13.92 7.64
CA ASP A 96 -14.97 13.23 6.63
C ASP A 96 -14.14 12.87 5.41
N ASP A 97 -13.36 13.82 4.90
CA ASP A 97 -12.42 13.60 3.78
C ASP A 97 -11.36 12.55 4.14
N PHE A 98 -10.83 12.61 5.37
CA PHE A 98 -9.90 11.61 5.88
C PHE A 98 -10.53 10.22 5.97
N GLY A 99 -11.78 10.14 6.44
CA GLY A 99 -12.53 8.90 6.50
C GLY A 99 -12.70 8.27 5.12
N GLU A 100 -13.10 9.06 4.12
CA GLU A 100 -13.23 8.58 2.74
C GLU A 100 -11.89 8.02 2.20
N LEU A 101 -10.78 8.72 2.46
CA LEU A 101 -9.45 8.27 2.03
C LEU A 101 -9.08 6.92 2.65
N ILE A 102 -9.24 6.77 3.97
CA ILE A 102 -8.92 5.52 4.67
C ILE A 102 -9.81 4.36 4.18
N TYR A 103 -11.11 4.60 3.94
CA TYR A 103 -11.99 3.56 3.41
C TYR A 103 -11.60 3.11 2.00
N ARG A 104 -11.08 4.01 1.16
CA ARG A 104 -10.52 3.63 -0.15
C ARG A 104 -9.27 2.76 -0.01
N GLU A 105 -8.44 2.99 1.00
CA GLU A 105 -7.26 2.15 1.28
C GLU A 105 -7.60 0.75 1.83
N LEU A 106 -8.82 0.57 2.36
CA LEU A 106 -9.28 -0.74 2.85
C LEU A 106 -9.69 -1.70 1.74
N ASP A 107 -9.94 -1.21 0.52
CA ASP A 107 -10.30 -2.06 -0.61
C ASP A 107 -9.07 -2.41 -1.47
N TYR A 108 -8.51 -3.58 -1.19
CA TYR A 108 -7.35 -4.08 -1.95
C TYR A 108 -7.67 -4.46 -3.40
N VAL A 109 -8.95 -4.62 -3.78
CA VAL A 109 -9.32 -4.78 -5.20
C VAL A 109 -9.13 -3.46 -5.94
N ALA A 110 -9.51 -2.34 -5.32
CA ALA A 110 -9.28 -1.02 -5.89
C ALA A 110 -7.77 -0.72 -6.00
N GLU A 111 -6.99 -1.06 -4.96
CA GLU A 111 -5.52 -0.94 -4.99
C GLU A 111 -4.90 -1.78 -6.11
N ALA A 112 -5.31 -3.05 -6.25
CA ALA A 112 -4.88 -3.93 -7.34
C ALA A 112 -5.21 -3.37 -8.73
N ALA A 113 -6.44 -2.89 -8.94
CA ALA A 113 -6.86 -2.32 -10.22
C ALA A 113 -6.04 -1.06 -10.57
N ASN A 114 -5.75 -0.22 -9.58
CA ASN A 114 -4.88 0.95 -9.76
C ASN A 114 -3.44 0.54 -10.12
N ALA A 115 -2.88 -0.47 -9.45
CA ALA A 115 -1.55 -0.99 -9.74
C ALA A 115 -1.47 -1.61 -11.16
N GLN A 116 -2.49 -2.36 -11.58
CA GLN A 116 -2.58 -2.92 -12.93
C GLN A 116 -2.66 -1.82 -13.99
N ARG A 117 -3.53 -0.83 -13.79
CA ARG A 117 -3.63 0.32 -14.69
C ARG A 117 -2.31 1.11 -14.75
N PHE A 118 -1.63 1.27 -13.62
CA PHE A 118 -0.31 1.89 -13.58
C PHE A 118 0.70 1.06 -14.40
N ASN A 119 0.69 -0.26 -14.25
CA ASN A 119 1.54 -1.15 -15.04
C ASN A 119 1.26 -1.01 -16.55
N GLU A 120 -0.01 -0.99 -16.98
CA GLU A 120 -0.37 -0.80 -18.40
C GLU A 120 0.15 0.52 -18.99
N LEU A 121 0.15 1.60 -18.21
CA LEU A 121 0.63 2.90 -18.64
C LEU A 121 2.16 3.03 -18.64
N TYR A 122 2.86 2.29 -17.77
CA TYR A 122 4.29 2.48 -17.51
C TYR A 122 5.18 1.27 -17.80
N ALA A 123 4.64 0.11 -18.19
CA ALA A 123 5.41 -1.10 -18.52
C ALA A 123 6.47 -0.90 -19.61
N GLY A 124 6.27 0.09 -20.50
CA GLY A 124 7.23 0.44 -21.55
C GLY A 124 8.30 1.46 -21.14
N VAL A 125 8.26 1.99 -19.92
CA VAL A 125 9.22 2.98 -19.43
C VAL A 125 10.41 2.26 -18.80
N THR A 126 11.57 2.41 -19.41
CA THR A 126 12.76 1.60 -19.12
C THR A 126 13.27 1.72 -17.68
N ASP A 127 13.10 2.89 -17.05
CA ASP A 127 13.58 3.16 -15.69
C ASP A 127 12.47 3.05 -14.61
N VAL A 128 11.28 2.51 -14.95
CA VAL A 128 10.17 2.35 -14.00
C VAL A 128 9.67 0.92 -14.01
N PHE A 129 9.75 0.26 -12.85
CA PHE A 129 9.22 -1.08 -12.66
C PHE A 129 7.90 -1.03 -11.87
N VAL A 130 6.93 -1.83 -12.31
CA VAL A 130 5.64 -1.97 -11.64
C VAL A 130 5.38 -3.46 -11.41
N PRO A 131 5.23 -3.91 -10.15
CA PRO A 131 5.03 -5.33 -9.87
C PRO A 131 3.75 -5.86 -10.51
N LYS A 132 3.81 -7.09 -11.01
CA LYS A 132 2.61 -7.79 -11.49
C LYS A 132 1.65 -8.06 -10.33
N VAL A 133 0.36 -7.85 -10.55
CA VAL A 133 -0.71 -8.25 -9.62
C VAL A 133 -1.26 -9.62 -10.00
N TYR A 134 -1.45 -10.51 -9.02
CA TYR A 134 -2.09 -11.81 -9.17
C TYR A 134 -3.57 -11.66 -8.78
N SER A 135 -4.41 -11.27 -9.74
CA SER A 135 -5.83 -10.98 -9.52
C SER A 135 -6.62 -12.18 -8.97
N GLU A 136 -6.25 -13.39 -9.38
CA GLU A 136 -6.88 -14.63 -8.93
C GLU A 136 -6.58 -14.96 -7.46
N LEU A 137 -5.57 -14.33 -6.87
CA LEU A 137 -5.18 -14.43 -5.46
C LEU A 137 -5.38 -13.10 -4.72
N THR A 138 -6.25 -12.22 -5.23
CA THR A 138 -6.51 -10.90 -4.66
C THR A 138 -8.01 -10.75 -4.37
N THR A 139 -8.32 -10.24 -3.17
CA THR A 139 -9.67 -9.90 -2.69
C THR A 139 -9.65 -8.52 -2.05
N SER A 140 -10.75 -8.08 -1.44
CA SER A 140 -10.77 -6.80 -0.72
C SER A 140 -9.87 -6.79 0.53
N LYS A 141 -9.45 -7.95 1.03
CA LYS A 141 -8.64 -8.08 2.27
C LYS A 141 -7.28 -8.74 2.06
N VAL A 142 -7.01 -9.26 0.86
CA VAL A 142 -5.75 -9.90 0.50
C VAL A 142 -5.27 -9.35 -0.82
N LEU A 143 -4.09 -8.77 -0.87
CA LEU A 143 -3.43 -8.32 -2.11
C LEU A 143 -2.18 -9.15 -2.36
N THR A 144 -2.15 -9.81 -3.51
CA THR A 144 -1.01 -10.61 -3.95
C THR A 144 -0.35 -9.94 -5.14
N MET A 145 0.91 -9.54 -4.97
CA MET A 145 1.71 -8.92 -6.03
C MET A 145 3.10 -9.55 -6.11
N GLU A 146 3.75 -9.40 -7.25
CA GLU A 146 5.14 -9.78 -7.45
C GLU A 146 6.05 -9.16 -6.38
N TRP A 147 6.94 -9.97 -5.84
CA TRP A 147 7.95 -9.48 -4.91
C TRP A 147 9.02 -8.71 -5.67
N VAL A 148 9.30 -7.48 -5.23
CA VAL A 148 10.38 -6.66 -5.77
C VAL A 148 11.49 -6.57 -4.74
N ASP A 149 12.69 -7.01 -5.13
CA ASP A 149 13.90 -6.78 -4.34
C ASP A 149 14.45 -5.38 -4.66
N GLY A 150 14.54 -4.54 -3.64
CA GLY A 150 15.02 -3.17 -3.80
C GLY A 150 15.24 -2.48 -2.47
N PHE A 151 15.85 -1.30 -2.53
CA PHE A 151 16.24 -0.51 -1.36
C PHE A 151 15.29 0.66 -1.17
N ARG A 152 14.98 0.97 0.09
CA ARG A 152 14.22 2.19 0.39
C ARG A 152 15.01 3.40 -0.08
N LEU A 153 14.34 4.36 -0.69
CA LEU A 153 14.99 5.60 -1.17
C LEU A 153 15.64 6.42 -0.05
N THR A 154 15.21 6.22 1.19
CA THR A 154 15.76 6.87 2.39
C THR A 154 17.00 6.16 2.94
N ASP A 155 17.30 4.93 2.50
CA ASP A 155 18.45 4.15 2.95
C ASP A 155 19.72 4.55 2.22
N SER A 156 20.32 5.65 2.66
CA SER A 156 21.54 6.21 2.09
C SER A 156 22.71 5.21 2.05
N ALA A 157 22.81 4.33 3.04
CA ALA A 157 23.90 3.36 3.15
C ALA A 157 23.79 2.27 2.09
N SER A 158 22.58 1.72 1.90
CA SER A 158 22.34 0.72 0.84
C SER A 158 22.52 1.33 -0.56
N LEU A 159 22.02 2.54 -0.79
CA LEU A 159 22.21 3.21 -2.09
C LEU A 159 23.70 3.44 -2.42
N GLU A 160 24.53 3.79 -1.43
CA GLU A 160 25.98 3.93 -1.62
C GLU A 160 26.67 2.57 -1.85
N ALA A 161 26.31 1.55 -1.06
CA ALA A 161 26.90 0.22 -1.15
C ALA A 161 26.66 -0.44 -2.52
N TYR A 162 25.49 -0.21 -3.11
CA TYR A 162 25.11 -0.70 -4.44
C TYR A 162 25.40 0.30 -5.56
N ASN A 163 26.09 1.40 -5.26
CA ASN A 163 26.50 2.43 -6.22
C ASN A 163 25.32 3.00 -7.05
N LEU A 164 24.15 3.15 -6.41
CA LEU A 164 22.95 3.70 -7.01
C LEU A 164 23.00 5.23 -6.99
N ASP A 165 22.97 5.84 -8.18
CA ASP A 165 23.04 7.30 -8.33
C ASP A 165 21.72 7.95 -7.89
N ARG A 166 21.77 8.62 -6.73
CA ARG A 166 20.62 9.36 -6.18
C ARG A 166 20.11 10.45 -7.12
N LYS A 167 20.98 11.10 -7.89
CA LYS A 167 20.53 12.12 -8.85
C LYS A 167 19.73 11.47 -9.96
N LYS A 168 20.22 10.35 -10.51
CA LYS A 168 19.47 9.57 -11.50
C LYS A 168 18.11 9.13 -10.96
N LEU A 169 18.05 8.61 -9.72
CA LEU A 169 16.78 8.21 -9.09
C LEU A 169 15.81 9.39 -8.96
N VAL A 170 16.29 10.56 -8.53
CA VAL A 170 15.47 11.78 -8.47
C VAL A 170 14.98 12.20 -9.86
N ASP A 171 15.85 12.17 -10.87
CA ASP A 171 15.50 12.50 -12.24
C ASP A 171 14.40 11.55 -12.77
N ILE A 172 14.55 10.24 -12.54
CA ILE A 172 13.54 9.23 -12.89
C ILE A 172 12.21 9.52 -12.20
N LEU A 173 12.22 9.80 -10.89
CA LEU A 173 11.00 10.11 -10.14
C LEU A 173 10.30 11.36 -10.67
N VAL A 174 11.04 12.45 -10.90
CA VAL A 174 10.49 13.69 -11.44
C VAL A 174 9.91 13.47 -12.84
N GLN A 175 10.63 12.77 -13.72
CA GLN A 175 10.13 12.46 -15.07
C GLN A 175 8.86 11.59 -15.01
N CYS A 176 8.86 10.55 -14.17
CA CYS A 176 7.71 9.68 -13.98
C CYS A 176 6.49 10.48 -13.47
N SER A 177 6.66 11.33 -12.45
CA SER A 177 5.59 12.17 -11.92
C SER A 177 5.06 13.17 -12.96
N LEU A 178 5.93 13.78 -13.76
CA LEU A 178 5.51 14.69 -14.82
C LEU A 178 4.69 13.98 -15.90
N ARG A 179 5.08 12.78 -16.33
CA ARG A 179 4.30 11.98 -17.30
C ARG A 179 2.93 11.60 -16.75
N GLN A 180 2.87 11.21 -15.48
CA GLN A 180 1.60 10.93 -14.80
C GLN A 180 0.61 12.08 -14.86
N ILE A 181 1.09 13.31 -14.63
CA ILE A 181 0.25 14.51 -14.60
C ILE A 181 -0.05 15.02 -16.02
N LEU A 182 0.96 15.11 -16.88
CA LEU A 182 0.89 15.84 -18.15
C LEU A 182 0.52 14.98 -19.35
N GLU A 183 0.85 13.67 -19.33
CA GLU A 183 0.61 12.78 -20.48
C GLU A 183 -0.58 11.87 -20.24
N ASN A 184 -0.61 11.18 -19.09
CA ASN A 184 -1.56 10.08 -18.86
C ASN A 184 -2.80 10.48 -18.04
N GLY A 185 -2.73 11.59 -17.30
CA GLY A 185 -3.82 12.03 -16.42
C GLY A 185 -4.17 11.03 -15.31
N PHE A 186 -3.25 10.13 -14.97
CA PHE A 186 -3.37 9.12 -13.92
C PHE A 186 -2.06 9.10 -13.12
N PHE A 187 -2.17 9.41 -11.84
CA PHE A 187 -1.00 9.67 -11.00
C PHE A 187 -1.11 8.98 -9.64
N HIS A 188 0.06 8.66 -9.10
CA HIS A 188 0.25 8.16 -7.74
C HIS A 188 0.12 9.34 -6.77
N ALA A 189 -0.99 9.41 -6.05
CA ALA A 189 -1.34 10.57 -5.24
C ALA A 189 -0.44 10.75 -3.99
N ASP A 190 0.23 9.69 -3.53
CA ASP A 190 1.11 9.74 -2.36
C ASP A 190 2.47 9.05 -2.60
N PRO A 191 3.37 9.62 -3.42
CA PRO A 191 4.66 9.02 -3.75
C PRO A 191 5.67 9.17 -2.58
N HIS A 192 5.27 8.78 -1.37
CA HIS A 192 6.16 8.75 -0.23
C HIS A 192 7.23 7.67 -0.40
N ALA A 193 8.41 7.89 0.20
CA ALA A 193 9.58 7.01 0.05
C ALA A 193 9.39 5.57 0.57
N GLY A 194 8.23 5.27 1.18
CA GLY A 194 7.87 3.91 1.61
C GLY A 194 7.19 3.08 0.53
N ASN A 195 6.62 3.72 -0.51
CA ASN A 195 5.99 3.05 -1.66
C ASN A 195 6.93 2.95 -2.86
N LEU A 196 8.16 3.43 -2.73
CA LEU A 196 9.15 3.48 -3.79
C LEU A 196 10.41 2.74 -3.37
N LEU A 197 10.87 1.87 -4.24
CA LEU A 197 12.11 1.13 -4.07
C LEU A 197 13.07 1.50 -5.21
N ALA A 198 14.35 1.61 -4.89
CA ALA A 198 15.40 1.61 -5.89
C ALA A 198 15.82 0.16 -6.13
N CYS A 199 15.55 -0.34 -7.33
CA CYS A 199 16.07 -1.63 -7.78
C CYS A 199 17.54 -1.50 -8.19
N GLU A 200 18.25 -2.62 -8.24
CA GLU A 200 19.67 -2.64 -8.64
C GLU A 200 19.83 -2.48 -10.17
N ASP A 201 18.81 -2.87 -10.93
CA ASP A 201 18.73 -2.88 -12.39
C ASP A 201 18.17 -1.60 -13.02
#